data_AF-A0A9D6MEI6-F1
#
_entry.id   AF-A0A9D6MEI6-F1
#
_cell.length_a   1.000
_cell.length_b   1.000
_cell.length_c   1.000
_cell.angle_alpha   90.00
_cell.angle_beta   90.00
_cell.angle_gamma   90.00
#
_symmetry.space_group_name_H-M   'P 1'
#
loop_
_entity.id
_entity.type
_entity.pdbx_description
1 polymer ?
#
loop_
_entity_poly.entity_id
_entity_poly.type
_entity_poly.pdbx_seq_one_letter_code
_entity_poly.pdbx_strand_id
1 'polypeptide(L)' 'MITSARDAAAVVRLGEEEHAIAAGDIVYVSPNEIHQFKNPGPEILGFLCVVPSAHH' A
#
# COMPACT_ATOMS: atom_id res chain seq x y z
N MET A 1 3.48 24.52 -4.32
CA MET A 1 3.21 24.03 -2.95
C MET A 1 3.64 22.57 -2.96
N ILE A 2 4.86 22.29 -2.51
CA ILE A 2 5.38 20.92 -2.38
C ILE A 2 5.58 20.76 -0.88
N THR A 3 4.64 20.11 -0.19
CA THR A 3 4.80 19.82 1.23
C THR A 3 5.73 18.62 1.39
N SER A 4 6.81 18.89 2.11
CA SER A 4 7.63 18.01 2.95
C SER A 4 7.23 16.53 3.05
N ALA A 5 8.23 15.65 2.91
CA ALA A 5 8.15 14.24 3.28
C ALA A 5 7.45 14.03 4.64
N ARG A 6 6.29 13.35 4.63
CA ARG A 6 5.57 12.63 5.72
C ARG A 6 4.03 12.73 5.68
N ASP A 7 3.45 13.28 4.64
CA ASP A 7 2.01 13.11 4.40
C ASP A 7 1.79 11.70 3.81
N ALA A 8 1.44 10.71 4.65
CA ALA A 8 1.04 9.40 4.16
C ALA A 8 -0.19 9.56 3.26
N ALA A 9 -0.02 9.27 1.96
CA ALA A 9 -1.05 9.50 0.95
C ALA A 9 -2.09 8.37 0.89
N ALA A 10 -1.78 7.21 1.50
CA ALA A 10 -2.60 6.03 1.43
C ALA A 10 -2.52 5.20 2.72
N VAL A 11 -3.46 4.28 2.85
CA VAL A 11 -3.53 3.30 3.93
C VAL A 11 -3.59 1.91 3.33
N VAL A 12 -2.82 0.97 3.85
CA VAL A 12 -2.98 -0.45 3.58
C VAL A 12 -3.56 -1.14 4.81
N ARG A 13 -4.60 -1.93 4.62
CA ARG A 13 -5.09 -2.88 5.63
C ARG A 13 -4.44 -4.23 5.41
N LEU A 14 -3.87 -4.80 6.46
CA LEU A 14 -3.34 -6.17 6.53
C LEU A 14 -4.05 -6.90 7.68
N GLY A 15 -4.91 -7.86 7.36
CA GLY A 15 -5.82 -8.46 8.34
C GLY A 15 -6.77 -7.42 8.93
N GLU A 16 -6.69 -7.22 10.25
CA GLU A 16 -7.47 -6.23 11.00
C GLU A 16 -6.72 -4.90 11.21
N GLU A 17 -5.43 -4.84 10.86
CA GLU A 17 -4.57 -3.68 11.10
C GLU A 17 -4.53 -2.75 9.90
N GLU A 18 -4.53 -1.45 10.15
CA GLU A 18 -4.32 -0.41 9.13
C GLU A 18 -2.97 0.26 9.33
N HIS A 19 -2.20 0.38 8.25
CA HIS A 19 -0.89 1.02 8.22
C HIS A 19 -0.90 2.17 7.22
N ALA A 20 -0.46 3.34 7.67
CA ALA A 20 -0.23 4.48 6.78
C ALA A 20 1.00 4.20 5.92
N ILE A 21 0.91 4.48 4.61
CA ILE A 21 1.98 4.24 3.64
C ILE A 21 2.24 5.49 2.78
N ALA A 22 3.49 5.61 2.33
CA ALA A 22 3.98 6.65 1.45
C ALA A 22 4.85 6.05 0.33
N ALA A 23 5.22 6.90 -0.62
CA ALA A 23 6.10 6.50 -1.71
C ALA A 23 7.45 6.01 -1.16
N GLY A 24 7.87 4.81 -1.58
CA GLY A 24 9.11 4.16 -1.15
C GLY A 24 8.92 3.10 -0.06
N ASP A 25 7.76 3.03 0.59
CA ASP A 25 7.48 1.96 1.54
C ASP A 25 7.37 0.60 0.83
N ILE A 26 7.79 -0.46 1.52
CA ILE A 26 7.68 -1.85 1.08
C ILE A 26 6.64 -2.56 1.94
N VAL A 27 5.64 -3.14 1.29
CA VAL A 27 4.56 -3.89 1.95
C VAL A 27 4.70 -5.36 1.58
N TYR A 28 4.81 -6.23 2.60
CA TYR A 28 4.69 -7.67 2.43
C TYR A 28 3.26 -8.10 2.76
N VAL A 29 2.66 -8.88 1.88
CA VAL A 29 1.34 -9.48 2.07
C VAL A 29 1.53 -10.99 2.11
N SER A 30 1.19 -11.61 3.24
CA SER A 30 1.35 -13.05 3.43
C SER A 30 0.34 -13.83 2.57
N PRO A 31 0.62 -15.08 2.17
CA PRO A 31 -0.36 -15.91 1.49
C PRO A 31 -1.67 -16.01 2.28
N ASN A 32 -2.80 -15.84 1.60
CA ASN A 32 -4.16 -15.83 2.17
C ASN A 32 -4.47 -14.70 3.15
N GLU A 33 -3.58 -13.73 3.34
CA GLU A 33 -3.83 -12.57 4.17
C GLU A 33 -4.84 -11.64 3.48
N ILE A 34 -5.92 -11.28 4.20
CA ILE A 34 -6.89 -10.31 3.70
C ILE A 34 -6.21 -8.94 3.69
N HIS A 35 -6.16 -8.31 2.52
CA HIS A 35 -5.51 -7.01 2.37
C HIS A 35 -6.34 -6.06 1.51
N GLN A 36 -6.20 -4.75 1.76
CA GLN A 36 -6.85 -3.70 0.97
C GLN A 36 -5.99 -2.43 0.96
N PHE A 37 -5.79 -1.85 -0.22
CA PHE A 37 -5.18 -0.53 -0.38
C PHE A 37 -6.27 0.53 -0.53
N LYS A 38 -6.17 1.62 0.22
CA LYS A 38 -7.11 2.76 0.17
C LYS A 38 -6.33 4.04 -0.13
N ASN A 39 -6.82 4.79 -1.10
CA ASN A 39 -6.33 6.12 -1.43
C ASN A 39 -7.39 7.18 -1.05
N PRO A 40 -7.33 7.76 0.15
CA PRO A 40 -8.25 8.83 0.55
C PRO A 40 -7.90 10.19 -0.05
N GLY A 41 -6.71 10.32 -0.64
CA GLY A 41 -6.21 11.57 -1.20
C GLY A 41 -6.72 11.86 -2.61
N PRO A 42 -6.60 13.12 -3.06
CA PRO A 42 -6.98 13.52 -4.41
C PRO A 42 -5.97 13.10 -5.49
N GLU A 43 -4.74 12.76 -5.08
CA GLU A 43 -3.65 12.33 -5.96
C GLU A 43 -3.76 10.83 -6.29
N ILE A 44 -3.19 10.37 -7.40
CA ILE A 44 -3.21 8.95 -7.78
C ILE A 44 -2.19 8.15 -6.96
N LEU A 45 -2.67 7.08 -6.30
CA LEU A 45 -1.81 6.06 -5.70
C LEU A 45 -1.34 5.06 -6.76
N GLY A 46 -0.06 5.13 -7.12
CA GLY A 46 0.61 4.12 -7.94
C GLY A 46 1.54 3.25 -7.11
N PHE A 47 1.53 1.93 -7.33
CA PHE A 47 2.44 0.99 -6.68
C PHE A 47 2.75 -0.21 -7.60
N LEU A 48 3.88 -0.86 -7.34
CA LEU A 48 4.26 -2.10 -8.00
C LEU A 48 3.74 -3.28 -7.19
N CYS A 49 2.85 -4.08 -7.79
CA CYS A 49 2.36 -5.32 -7.20
C CYS A 49 3.07 -6.50 -7.85
N VAL A 50 3.91 -7.20 -7.07
CA VAL A 50 4.62 -8.40 -7.52
C VAL A 50 3.97 -9.61 -6.85
N VAL A 51 3.42 -10.50 -7.66
CA VAL A 51 2.81 -11.76 -7.21
C VAL A 51 3.47 -12.93 -7.93
N PRO A 52 3.54 -14.13 -7.31
CA PRO A 52 3.98 -15.32 -8.00
C PRO A 52 3.16 -15.54 -9.28
N SER A 53 3.84 -15.84 -10.39
CA SER A 53 3.22 -16.40 -11.59
C SER A 53 2.58 -17.74 -11.24
N ALA A 54 1.45 -18.08 -11.85
CA ALA A 54 0.60 -19.23 -11.51
C ALA A 54 1.21 -20.63 -11.82
N HIS A 55 2.52 -20.79 -11.66
CA HIS A 55 3.21 -22.08 -11.80
C HIS A 55 3.87 -22.47 -10.47
N HIS A 56 3.32 -23.53 -9.88
CA HIS A 56 4.04 -24.51 -9.05
C HIS A 56 4.18 -25.79 -9.87
#